data_AF-A0A7J7HK86-F1
#
_entry.id   AF-A0A7J7HK86-F1
#
_cell.length_a   1.000
_cell.length_b   1.000
_cell.length_c   1.000
_cell.angle_alpha   90.00
_cell.angle_beta   90.00
_cell.angle_gamma   90.00
#
_symmetry.space_group_name_H-M   'P 1'
#
loop_
_entity.id
_entity.type
_entity.pdbx_description
1 polymer ?
#
loop_
_entity_poly.entity_id
_entity_poly.type
_entity_poly.pdbx_seq_one_letter_code
_entity_poly.pdbx_strand_id
1 'polypeptide(L)'
;MAYEQTTNHYPIKTVVVLVQENRSFDHMLGWMKSLNPEINGVTGSESNPLSTSNPNSNRIHFGDRSGQVEPDPGHSFAAIFEQVYGQPWTATSSSSWAENLEPAMEGFAEQAESVEKGMSEVVMNGFRPELVPVYKELVMEFAVCDRWFASIPTLTQPNRLYVHSATSYGATENDNKMMVEGYPQKTIFESMEEGGFSFGIYYQYPPSTLFYRSLRKLKYIDNFHQFDLDFKRHCKEGKLPNYCCRRTKVFRDKTQFLGMMIIRHTISLKAKNL
;
A
#
# COMPACT_ATOMS: atom_id res chain seq x y z
N MET A 1 45.31 -7.12 -9.74
CA MET A 1 44.47 -8.18 -9.14
C MET A 1 43.09 -8.01 -9.74
N ALA A 2 42.65 -8.97 -10.56
CA ALA A 2 41.29 -8.96 -11.10
C ALA A 2 40.33 -9.34 -9.97
N TYR A 3 39.33 -8.51 -9.70
CA TYR A 3 38.23 -8.87 -8.82
C TYR A 3 37.43 -9.97 -9.52
N GLU A 4 37.54 -11.20 -9.02
CA GLU A 4 36.68 -12.30 -9.42
C GLU A 4 35.27 -11.97 -8.90
N GLN A 5 34.40 -11.49 -9.80
CA GLN A 5 32.98 -11.35 -9.50
C GLN A 5 32.42 -12.77 -9.34
N THR A 6 32.28 -13.21 -8.09
CA THR A 6 31.44 -14.34 -7.75
C THR A 6 30.01 -14.01 -8.20
N THR A 7 29.61 -14.57 -9.34
CA THR A 7 28.22 -14.45 -9.82
C THR A 7 27.35 -15.29 -8.89
N ASN A 8 26.93 -14.70 -7.77
CA ASN A 8 25.97 -15.33 -6.87
C ASN A 8 24.72 -15.68 -7.68
N HIS A 9 24.54 -16.98 -7.94
CA HIS A 9 23.46 -17.46 -8.77
C HIS A 9 22.18 -17.48 -7.94
N TYR A 10 21.49 -16.33 -7.87
CA TYR A 10 20.18 -16.26 -7.23
C TYR A 10 19.14 -17.01 -8.08
N PRO A 11 18.27 -17.84 -7.48
CA PRO A 11 17.23 -18.56 -8.22
C PRO A 11 16.17 -17.61 -8.79
N ILE A 12 15.94 -16.45 -8.14
CA ILE A 12 15.00 -15.43 -8.61
C ILE A 12 15.69 -14.57 -9.66
N LYS A 13 15.16 -14.58 -10.89
CA LYS A 13 15.67 -13.77 -12.01
C LYS A 13 14.80 -12.55 -12.33
N THR A 14 13.55 -12.60 -11.91
CA THR A 14 12.52 -11.61 -12.20
C THR A 14 11.74 -11.32 -10.92
N VAL A 15 11.63 -10.05 -10.56
CA VAL A 15 10.76 -9.56 -9.49
C VAL A 15 9.61 -8.78 -10.13
N VAL A 16 8.38 -9.22 -9.87
CA VAL A 16 7.16 -8.50 -10.29
C VAL A 16 6.53 -7.86 -9.07
N VAL A 17 6.50 -6.53 -9.07
CA VAL A 17 5.88 -5.71 -8.04
C VAL A 17 4.48 -5.32 -8.50
N LEU A 18 3.46 -5.82 -7.79
CA LEU A 18 2.09 -5.34 -7.97
C LEU A 18 1.76 -4.29 -6.90
N VAL A 19 1.52 -3.07 -7.38
CA VAL A 19 1.13 -1.94 -6.56
C VAL A 19 -0.40 -1.83 -6.53
N GLN A 20 -0.97 -1.92 -5.34
CA GLN A 20 -2.41 -1.77 -5.08
C GLN A 20 -2.73 -0.51 -4.27
N GLU A 21 -4.00 -0.11 -4.27
CA GLU A 21 -4.48 1.19 -3.80
C GLU A 21 -5.52 1.06 -2.68
N ASN A 22 -5.44 1.94 -1.67
CA ASN A 22 -6.48 2.32 -0.71
C ASN A 22 -7.14 1.23 0.15
N ARG A 23 -6.45 0.11 0.45
CA ARG A 23 -6.95 -0.90 1.42
C ARG A 23 -5.94 -1.22 2.53
N SER A 24 -6.37 -1.07 3.79
CA SER A 24 -5.60 -1.50 4.97
C SER A 24 -5.46 -3.03 5.04
N PHE A 25 -4.61 -3.49 5.96
CA PHE A 25 -4.37 -4.92 6.19
C PHE A 25 -5.64 -5.61 6.73
N ASP A 26 -6.19 -5.13 7.84
CA ASP A 26 -7.37 -5.74 8.48
C ASP A 26 -8.58 -5.77 7.55
N HIS A 27 -8.73 -4.75 6.70
CA HIS A 27 -9.80 -4.68 5.72
C HIS A 27 -9.79 -5.85 4.72
N MET A 28 -8.62 -6.34 4.30
CA MET A 28 -8.55 -7.38 3.25
C MET A 28 -8.06 -8.74 3.74
N LEU A 29 -7.16 -8.74 4.73
CA LEU A 29 -6.50 -9.93 5.23
C LEU A 29 -6.80 -10.18 6.71
N GLY A 30 -7.50 -9.28 7.41
CA GLY A 30 -7.80 -9.43 8.83
C GLY A 30 -8.47 -10.77 9.14
N TRP A 31 -9.52 -11.13 8.39
CA TRP A 31 -10.26 -12.39 8.59
C TRP A 31 -9.58 -13.63 8.03
N MET A 32 -8.44 -13.48 7.35
CA MET A 32 -7.64 -14.62 6.87
C MET A 32 -6.97 -15.38 8.00
N LYS A 33 -6.95 -14.82 9.23
CA LYS A 33 -6.54 -15.53 10.45
C LYS A 33 -7.32 -16.84 10.67
N SER A 34 -8.58 -16.89 10.19
CA SER A 34 -9.38 -18.12 10.22
C SER A 34 -8.82 -19.25 9.33
N LEU A 35 -8.06 -18.91 8.29
CA LEU A 35 -7.42 -19.85 7.38
C LEU A 35 -5.98 -20.16 7.79
N ASN A 36 -5.25 -19.14 8.24
CA ASN A 36 -3.89 -19.27 8.74
C ASN A 36 -3.77 -18.54 10.09
N PRO A 37 -3.78 -19.27 11.23
CA PRO A 37 -3.70 -18.68 12.57
C PRO A 37 -2.44 -17.86 12.85
N GLU A 38 -1.34 -18.10 12.13
CA GLU A 38 -0.08 -17.36 12.25
C GLU A 38 -0.23 -15.90 11.80
N ILE A 39 -1.22 -15.61 10.94
CA ILE A 39 -1.51 -14.25 10.54
C ILE A 39 -1.97 -13.45 11.76
N ASN A 40 -1.32 -12.32 11.98
CA ASN A 40 -1.74 -11.31 12.93
C ASN A 40 -2.94 -10.51 12.39
N GLY A 41 -4.08 -11.19 12.26
CA GLY A 41 -5.37 -10.64 11.83
C GLY A 41 -6.34 -10.38 12.98
N VAL A 42 -7.61 -10.20 12.64
CA VAL A 42 -8.68 -9.89 13.59
C VAL A 42 -9.26 -11.16 14.24
N THR A 43 -9.84 -10.99 15.42
CA THR A 43 -10.43 -12.06 16.23
C THR A 43 -11.92 -11.85 16.50
N GLY A 44 -12.45 -10.66 16.18
CA GLY A 44 -13.81 -10.23 16.45
C GLY A 44 -13.97 -9.49 17.77
N SER A 45 -12.91 -9.38 18.58
CA SER A 45 -12.92 -8.57 19.82
C SER A 45 -12.52 -7.11 19.59
N GLU A 46 -12.01 -6.78 18.40
CA GLU A 46 -11.52 -5.45 18.07
C GLU A 46 -12.69 -4.47 17.97
N SER A 47 -12.50 -3.26 18.48
CA SER A 47 -13.52 -2.22 18.44
C SER A 47 -12.92 -0.83 18.58
N ASN A 48 -13.64 0.18 18.11
CA ASN A 48 -13.30 1.59 18.30
C ASN A 48 -14.51 2.36 18.86
N PRO A 49 -14.29 3.31 19.78
CA PRO A 49 -15.36 4.20 20.24
C PRO A 49 -15.83 5.12 19.12
N LEU A 50 -17.12 5.48 19.11
CA LEU A 50 -17.65 6.53 18.24
C LEU A 50 -17.18 7.93 18.65
N SER A 51 -16.66 8.08 19.86
CA SER A 51 -15.94 9.27 20.29
C SER A 51 -14.89 8.93 21.33
N THR A 52 -13.64 9.25 21.02
CA THR A 52 -12.46 9.03 21.87
C THR A 52 -12.44 9.95 23.09
N SER A 53 -13.12 11.11 23.01
CA SER A 53 -13.23 12.06 24.12
C SER A 53 -14.24 11.67 25.20
N ASN A 54 -15.14 10.71 24.91
CA ASN A 54 -16.19 10.27 25.82
C ASN A 54 -15.92 8.83 26.31
N PRO A 55 -15.55 8.62 27.59
CA PRO A 55 -15.29 7.29 28.15
C PRO A 55 -16.49 6.33 28.09
N ASN A 56 -17.71 6.86 28.00
CA ASN A 56 -18.95 6.08 27.90
C ASN A 56 -19.47 5.99 26.45
N SER A 57 -18.64 6.32 25.46
CA SER A 57 -19.04 6.25 24.06
C SER A 57 -19.37 4.82 23.63
N ASN A 58 -20.40 4.68 22.80
CA ASN A 58 -20.68 3.41 22.15
C ASN A 58 -19.48 2.99 21.31
N ARG A 59 -19.20 1.70 21.28
CA ARG A 59 -18.10 1.12 20.49
C ARG A 59 -18.66 0.37 19.29
N ILE A 60 -18.01 0.55 18.15
CA ILE A 60 -18.25 -0.22 16.93
C ILE A 60 -17.25 -1.37 16.91
N HIS A 61 -17.76 -2.59 16.89
CA HIS A 61 -16.93 -3.78 16.74
C HIS A 61 -16.54 -4.01 15.29
N PHE A 62 -15.30 -4.47 15.07
CA PHE A 62 -14.81 -4.79 13.75
C PHE A 62 -15.56 -6.02 13.20
N GLY A 63 -16.29 -5.82 12.12
CA GLY A 63 -17.10 -6.85 11.47
C GLY A 63 -16.49 -7.41 10.19
N ASP A 64 -17.28 -8.23 9.51
CA ASP A 64 -16.90 -8.92 8.28
C ASP A 64 -17.84 -8.62 7.10
N ARG A 65 -18.58 -7.51 7.19
CA ARG A 65 -19.59 -7.08 6.21
C ARG A 65 -19.01 -6.12 5.18
N SER A 66 -17.71 -6.17 4.92
CA SER A 66 -17.10 -5.22 3.99
C SER A 66 -17.62 -5.40 2.56
N GLY A 67 -17.75 -4.27 1.87
CA GLY A 67 -18.22 -4.17 0.50
C GLY A 67 -17.48 -3.08 -0.28
N GLN A 68 -18.17 -2.44 -1.22
CA GLN A 68 -17.64 -1.19 -1.79
C GLN A 68 -17.75 -0.10 -0.73
N VAL A 69 -16.62 0.53 -0.43
CA VAL A 69 -16.54 1.66 0.50
C VAL A 69 -16.57 2.93 -0.33
N GLU A 70 -17.74 3.55 -0.40
CA GLU A 70 -17.95 4.91 -0.89
C GLU A 70 -18.83 5.63 0.15
N PRO A 71 -18.48 6.84 0.61
CA PRO A 71 -17.30 7.65 0.25
C PRO A 71 -15.95 7.05 0.71
N ASP A 72 -14.84 7.60 0.23
CA ASP A 72 -13.49 7.17 0.62
C ASP A 72 -13.15 7.74 2.02
N PRO A 73 -12.69 6.92 2.99
CA PRO A 73 -12.34 7.42 4.31
C PRO A 73 -11.17 8.41 4.27
N GLY A 74 -11.06 9.21 5.33
CA GLY A 74 -9.96 10.16 5.49
C GLY A 74 -8.61 9.43 5.44
N HIS A 75 -7.72 9.88 4.56
CA HIS A 75 -6.39 9.31 4.38
C HIS A 75 -5.29 10.38 4.24
N SER A 76 -5.62 11.63 4.60
CA SER A 76 -4.64 12.71 4.77
C SER A 76 -3.81 12.48 6.04
N PHE A 77 -2.64 13.11 6.14
CA PHE A 77 -1.82 13.03 7.36
C PHE A 77 -2.61 13.34 8.64
N ALA A 78 -3.42 14.40 8.63
CA ALA A 78 -4.24 14.78 9.78
C ALA A 78 -5.29 13.71 10.14
N ALA A 79 -5.97 13.14 9.14
CA ALA A 79 -6.96 12.08 9.37
C ALA A 79 -6.30 10.82 9.94
N ILE A 80 -5.15 10.43 9.42
CA ILE A 80 -4.43 9.25 9.90
C ILE A 80 -3.90 9.46 11.31
N PHE A 81 -3.41 10.67 11.61
CA PHE A 81 -3.00 11.03 12.96
C PHE A 81 -4.17 10.84 13.94
N GLU A 82 -5.36 11.33 13.59
CA GLU A 82 -6.56 11.15 14.41
C GLU A 82 -6.94 9.68 14.56
N GLN A 83 -6.86 8.88 13.51
CA GLN A 83 -7.14 7.44 13.58
C GLN A 83 -6.18 6.70 14.54
N VAL A 84 -4.89 7.02 14.48
CA VAL A 84 -3.83 6.36 15.26
C VAL A 84 -3.83 6.81 16.73
N TYR A 85 -3.94 8.12 16.97
CA TYR A 85 -3.78 8.70 18.31
C TYR A 85 -5.12 9.00 18.99
N GLY A 86 -6.23 8.87 18.28
CA GLY A 86 -7.56 9.20 18.79
C GLY A 86 -7.73 10.67 19.12
N GLN A 87 -6.97 11.57 18.49
CA GLN A 87 -7.00 13.01 18.73
C GLN A 87 -6.73 13.79 17.44
N PRO A 88 -7.39 14.93 17.19
CA PRO A 88 -7.17 15.71 15.98
C PRO A 88 -5.73 16.23 15.89
N TRP A 89 -5.19 16.27 14.68
CA TRP A 89 -3.89 16.92 14.46
C TRP A 89 -4.02 18.45 14.55
N THR A 90 -3.15 19.09 15.33
CA THR A 90 -3.03 20.57 15.39
C THR A 90 -1.62 21.03 14.94
N ALA A 91 -1.42 22.31 14.63
CA ALA A 91 -0.07 22.82 14.31
C ALA A 91 0.85 22.75 15.55
N THR A 92 0.24 22.96 16.72
CA THR A 92 0.74 22.51 18.03
C THR A 92 0.52 21.00 18.21
N SER A 93 0.71 20.19 17.16
CA SER A 93 0.95 18.74 17.17
C SER A 93 2.32 18.33 16.52
N SER A 94 3.21 19.30 16.20
CA SER A 94 4.69 19.23 15.99
C SER A 94 5.79 19.44 17.11
N SER A 95 5.62 20.10 18.27
CA SER A 95 6.59 20.31 19.37
C SER A 95 6.32 19.52 20.68
N SER A 96 7.25 18.66 21.11
CA SER A 96 7.36 18.02 22.45
C SER A 96 6.21 17.14 23.00
N TRP A 97 4.93 17.36 22.69
CA TRP A 97 3.83 16.50 23.17
C TRP A 97 3.58 15.28 22.27
N ALA A 98 4.07 15.27 21.03
CA ALA A 98 4.03 14.08 20.17
C ALA A 98 4.90 12.94 20.73
N GLU A 99 5.87 13.25 21.61
CA GLU A 99 6.74 12.25 22.25
C GLU A 99 6.02 11.44 23.35
N ASN A 100 4.87 11.90 23.85
CA ASN A 100 4.12 11.25 24.93
C ASN A 100 2.72 10.77 24.52
N LEU A 101 2.36 10.85 23.23
CA LEU A 101 1.09 10.32 22.74
C LEU A 101 1.27 8.84 22.41
N GLU A 102 0.54 7.99 23.14
CA GLU A 102 0.47 6.58 22.82
C GLU A 102 -0.43 6.35 21.60
N PRO A 103 0.00 5.56 20.59
CA PRO A 103 -0.81 5.23 19.43
C PRO A 103 -1.89 4.21 19.83
N ALA A 104 -3.00 4.69 20.39
CA ALA A 104 -4.09 3.87 20.93
C ALA A 104 -4.92 3.12 19.87
N MET A 105 -4.84 3.55 18.60
CA MET A 105 -5.59 2.96 17.48
C MET A 105 -7.12 2.99 17.68
N GLU A 106 -7.63 4.00 18.40
CA GLU A 106 -9.05 4.13 18.77
C GLU A 106 -9.83 5.17 17.94
N GLY A 107 -9.18 5.92 17.05
CA GLY A 107 -9.81 7.03 16.34
C GLY A 107 -10.47 6.67 15.00
N PHE A 108 -10.45 5.40 14.56
CA PHE A 108 -10.94 5.02 13.23
C PHE A 108 -12.43 5.27 13.02
N ALA A 109 -13.24 4.92 14.03
CA ALA A 109 -14.68 5.08 13.94
C ALA A 109 -15.08 6.57 14.01
N GLU A 110 -14.52 7.33 14.96
CA GLU A 110 -14.79 8.77 15.11
C GLU A 110 -14.34 9.57 13.88
N GLN A 111 -13.14 9.31 13.35
CA GLN A 111 -12.64 9.99 12.16
C GLN A 111 -13.52 9.67 10.93
N ALA A 112 -14.04 8.45 10.81
CA ALA A 112 -14.95 8.13 9.72
C ALA A 112 -16.31 8.86 9.86
N GLU A 113 -16.89 8.92 11.07
CA GLU A 113 -18.12 9.68 11.33
C GLU A 113 -17.97 11.18 11.03
N SER A 114 -16.77 11.74 11.17
CA SER A 114 -16.51 13.14 10.83
C SER A 114 -16.49 13.41 9.32
N VAL A 115 -16.24 12.39 8.50
CA VAL A 115 -16.36 12.46 7.03
C VAL A 115 -17.81 12.34 6.59
N GLU A 116 -18.50 11.29 7.06
CA GLU A 116 -19.92 11.07 6.77
C GLU A 116 -20.58 10.29 7.90
N LYS A 117 -21.79 10.70 8.29
CA LYS A 117 -22.55 10.02 9.35
C LYS A 117 -22.88 8.58 8.96
N GLY A 118 -22.55 7.63 9.82
CA GLY A 118 -22.73 6.19 9.60
C GLY A 118 -21.54 5.51 8.89
N MET A 119 -20.51 6.27 8.53
CA MET A 119 -19.33 5.73 7.86
C MET A 119 -18.49 4.82 8.79
N SER A 120 -18.60 4.98 10.12
CA SER A 120 -17.95 4.07 11.07
C SER A 120 -18.34 2.61 10.86
N GLU A 121 -19.63 2.35 10.58
CA GLU A 121 -20.16 1.02 10.27
C GLU A 121 -19.65 0.48 8.92
N VAL A 122 -19.14 1.34 8.04
CA VAL A 122 -18.54 0.93 6.76
C VAL A 122 -17.05 0.62 6.94
N VAL A 123 -16.30 1.50 7.61
CA VAL A 123 -14.84 1.37 7.74
C VAL A 123 -14.42 0.30 8.74
N MET A 124 -15.25 0.03 9.76
CA MET A 124 -14.99 -1.00 10.78
C MET A 124 -15.38 -2.40 10.29
N ASN A 125 -15.10 -2.73 9.03
CA ASN A 125 -15.38 -4.04 8.45
C ASN A 125 -14.25 -4.55 7.55
N GLY A 126 -14.00 -5.85 7.62
CA GLY A 126 -13.09 -6.57 6.73
C GLY A 126 -13.82 -7.49 5.76
N PHE A 127 -13.14 -7.95 4.71
CA PHE A 127 -13.66 -8.98 3.82
C PHE A 127 -13.48 -10.37 4.43
N ARG A 128 -14.53 -11.19 4.37
CA ARG A 128 -14.41 -12.63 4.58
C ARG A 128 -13.56 -13.26 3.46
N PRO A 129 -12.80 -14.33 3.74
CA PRO A 129 -11.96 -14.97 2.72
C PRO A 129 -12.71 -15.36 1.44
N GLU A 130 -13.99 -15.75 1.56
CA GLU A 130 -14.84 -16.19 0.44
C GLU A 130 -15.19 -15.06 -0.52
N LEU A 131 -15.18 -13.81 -0.06
CA LEU A 131 -15.49 -12.63 -0.87
C LEU A 131 -14.27 -12.14 -1.66
N VAL A 132 -13.07 -12.58 -1.30
CA VAL A 132 -11.80 -12.22 -1.94
C VAL A 132 -11.00 -13.48 -2.29
N PRO A 133 -11.55 -14.38 -3.14
CA PRO A 133 -11.00 -15.72 -3.35
C PRO A 133 -9.56 -15.74 -3.86
N VAL A 134 -9.16 -14.75 -4.68
CA VAL A 134 -7.76 -14.64 -5.13
C VAL A 134 -6.80 -14.39 -3.96
N TYR A 135 -7.20 -13.56 -2.99
CA TYR A 135 -6.39 -13.33 -1.80
C TYR A 135 -6.36 -14.54 -0.88
N LYS A 136 -7.50 -15.24 -0.75
CA LYS A 136 -7.57 -16.51 -0.03
C LYS A 136 -6.54 -17.51 -0.56
N GLU A 137 -6.51 -17.76 -1.87
CA GLU A 137 -5.52 -18.67 -2.47
C GLU A 137 -4.08 -18.19 -2.25
N LEU A 138 -3.82 -16.88 -2.43
CA LEU A 138 -2.47 -16.34 -2.20
C LEU A 138 -1.99 -16.50 -0.76
N VAL A 139 -2.88 -16.35 0.21
CA VAL A 139 -2.57 -16.52 1.63
C VAL A 139 -2.28 -17.98 1.98
N MET A 140 -2.98 -18.93 1.34
CA MET A 140 -2.80 -20.36 1.60
C MET A 140 -1.52 -20.91 0.96
N GLU A 141 -1.14 -20.39 -0.20
CA GLU A 141 -0.05 -20.94 -1.02
C GLU A 141 1.26 -20.15 -0.95
N PHE A 142 1.25 -18.92 -0.43
CA PHE A 142 2.42 -18.03 -0.41
C PHE A 142 2.63 -17.35 0.95
N ALA A 143 3.84 -16.82 1.14
CA ALA A 143 4.20 -16.07 2.33
C ALA A 143 3.43 -14.73 2.41
N VAL A 144 3.02 -14.38 3.64
CA VAL A 144 2.35 -13.12 3.96
C VAL A 144 3.22 -12.31 4.91
N CYS A 145 3.51 -11.06 4.54
CA CYS A 145 4.12 -10.08 5.45
C CYS A 145 3.02 -9.32 6.20
N ASP A 146 2.70 -9.73 7.43
CA ASP A 146 1.59 -9.18 8.22
C ASP A 146 1.99 -8.01 9.16
N ARG A 147 3.24 -7.56 9.05
CA ARG A 147 3.82 -6.38 9.70
C ARG A 147 4.49 -5.45 8.66
N TRP A 148 3.80 -5.24 7.54
CA TRP A 148 4.25 -4.35 6.45
C TRP A 148 3.49 -3.02 6.50
N PHE A 149 4.19 -1.93 6.84
CA PHE A 149 3.57 -0.61 7.03
C PHE A 149 3.88 0.35 5.86
N ALA A 150 3.04 1.36 5.71
CA ALA A 150 3.34 2.47 4.80
C ALA A 150 4.57 3.24 5.31
N SER A 151 5.40 3.75 4.40
CA SER A 151 6.62 4.46 4.77
C SER A 151 6.34 5.78 5.49
N ILE A 152 5.23 6.43 5.15
CA ILE A 152 4.76 7.65 5.80
C ILE A 152 3.22 7.63 5.93
N PRO A 153 2.66 8.16 7.04
CA PRO A 153 1.23 8.12 7.31
C PRO A 153 0.47 9.20 6.54
N THR A 154 0.47 9.14 5.21
CA THR A 154 -0.18 10.14 4.36
C THR A 154 -0.74 9.55 3.06
N LEU A 155 -1.16 10.45 2.17
CA LEU A 155 -1.75 10.22 0.86
C LEU A 155 -0.93 9.28 -0.03
N THR A 156 -1.61 8.83 -1.09
CA THR A 156 -1.12 7.85 -2.05
C THR A 156 0.19 8.25 -2.74
N GLN A 157 0.35 9.52 -3.14
CA GLN A 157 1.49 9.92 -3.96
C GLN A 157 2.82 9.89 -3.21
N PRO A 158 2.94 10.47 -2.00
CA PRO A 158 4.16 10.32 -1.22
C PRO A 158 4.55 8.84 -0.97
N ASN A 159 3.60 7.96 -0.64
CA ASN A 159 3.90 6.53 -0.47
C ASN A 159 4.31 5.84 -1.77
N ARG A 160 3.79 6.25 -2.93
CA ARG A 160 4.25 5.76 -4.25
C ARG A 160 5.68 6.18 -4.55
N LEU A 161 6.10 7.34 -4.03
CA LEU A 161 7.49 7.77 -4.17
C LEU A 161 8.43 6.82 -3.40
N TYR A 162 8.06 6.44 -2.18
CA TYR A 162 8.84 5.48 -1.40
C TYR A 162 9.03 4.12 -2.08
N VAL A 163 8.01 3.59 -2.76
CA VAL A 163 8.11 2.25 -3.37
C VAL A 163 9.14 2.16 -4.49
N HIS A 164 9.45 3.26 -5.17
CA HIS A 164 10.43 3.24 -6.26
C HIS A 164 11.69 4.05 -5.99
N SER A 165 11.75 4.82 -4.89
CA SER A 165 12.94 5.64 -4.59
C SER A 165 13.35 5.64 -3.11
N ALA A 166 12.66 4.88 -2.25
CA ALA A 166 12.89 4.83 -0.80
C ALA A 166 12.81 6.20 -0.09
N THR A 167 12.27 7.23 -0.74
CA THR A 167 12.05 8.57 -0.20
C THR A 167 10.88 9.25 -0.91
N SER A 168 10.20 10.20 -0.26
CA SER A 168 9.23 11.08 -0.92
C SER A 168 9.83 12.43 -1.35
N TYR A 169 11.14 12.64 -1.18
CA TYR A 169 11.79 13.94 -1.40
C TYR A 169 11.13 15.08 -0.59
N GLY A 170 10.70 14.77 0.63
CA GLY A 170 10.02 15.70 1.52
C GLY A 170 8.54 15.94 1.21
N ALA A 171 7.97 15.32 0.16
CA ALA A 171 6.55 15.41 -0.09
C ALA A 171 5.75 14.71 1.02
N THR A 172 4.85 15.44 1.64
CA THR A 172 3.86 14.95 2.62
C THR A 172 2.45 14.95 2.05
N GLU A 173 2.24 15.58 0.90
CA GLU A 173 0.95 15.72 0.22
C GLU A 173 1.13 15.55 -1.30
N ASN A 174 0.02 15.65 -2.05
CA ASN A 174 0.04 15.63 -3.50
C ASN A 174 0.52 16.99 -4.04
N ASP A 175 1.82 17.15 -4.24
CA ASP A 175 2.41 18.36 -4.84
C ASP A 175 2.31 18.33 -6.38
N ASN A 176 1.31 19.03 -6.91
CA ASN A 176 1.06 19.14 -8.35
C ASN A 176 2.24 19.79 -9.11
N LYS A 177 2.91 20.77 -8.50
CA LYS A 177 4.05 21.45 -9.13
C LYS A 177 5.20 20.47 -9.29
N MET A 178 5.55 19.74 -8.23
CA MET A 178 6.60 18.72 -8.28
C MET A 178 6.24 17.55 -9.21
N MET A 179 4.97 17.17 -9.32
CA MET A 179 4.53 16.17 -10.30
C MET A 179 4.78 16.63 -11.74
N VAL A 180 4.62 17.92 -12.03
CA VAL A 180 4.91 18.50 -13.35
C VAL A 180 6.42 18.67 -13.56
N GLU A 181 7.17 19.19 -12.59
CA GLU A 181 8.63 19.41 -12.70
C GLU A 181 9.44 18.11 -12.69
N GLY A 182 8.88 17.06 -12.10
CA GLY A 182 9.52 15.76 -11.93
C GLY A 182 10.43 15.73 -10.70
N TYR A 183 10.17 14.74 -9.86
CA TYR A 183 10.92 14.38 -8.66
C TYR A 183 12.36 13.96 -9.03
N PRO A 184 13.40 14.54 -8.39
CA PRO A 184 14.79 14.36 -8.80
C PRO A 184 15.50 13.16 -8.15
N GLN A 185 14.88 12.52 -7.16
CA GLN A 185 15.49 11.42 -6.44
C GLN A 185 15.75 10.20 -7.36
N LYS A 186 16.84 9.48 -7.05
CA LYS A 186 17.22 8.26 -7.74
C LYS A 186 16.16 7.18 -7.52
N THR A 187 15.85 6.45 -8.58
CA THR A 187 14.89 5.35 -8.53
C THR A 187 15.56 3.97 -8.51
N ILE A 188 14.79 2.95 -8.12
CA ILE A 188 15.17 1.54 -8.28
C ILE A 188 15.44 1.22 -9.75
N PHE A 189 14.73 1.84 -10.70
CA PHE A 189 14.94 1.62 -12.13
C PHE A 189 16.33 2.05 -12.61
N GLU A 190 16.79 3.21 -12.14
CA GLU A 190 18.17 3.66 -12.38
C GLU A 190 19.19 2.72 -11.70
N SER A 191 18.87 2.24 -10.49
CA SER A 191 19.72 1.29 -9.79
C SER A 191 19.81 -0.07 -10.50
N MET A 192 18.71 -0.52 -11.14
CA MET A 192 18.70 -1.72 -11.97
C MET A 192 19.59 -1.53 -13.21
N GLU A 193 19.44 -0.41 -13.93
CA GLU A 193 20.27 -0.09 -15.10
C GLU A 193 21.77 -0.03 -14.75
N GLU A 194 22.14 0.70 -13.68
CA GLU A 194 23.52 0.79 -13.21
C GLU A 194 24.08 -0.58 -12.78
N GLY A 195 23.22 -1.47 -12.28
CA GLY A 195 23.57 -2.85 -11.96
C GLY A 195 23.66 -3.78 -13.17
N GLY A 196 23.42 -3.29 -14.39
CA GLY A 196 23.40 -4.11 -15.62
C GLY A 196 22.15 -4.96 -15.78
N PHE A 197 21.07 -4.63 -15.07
CA PHE A 197 19.79 -5.35 -15.11
C PHE A 197 18.73 -4.57 -15.88
N SER A 198 17.78 -5.32 -16.45
CA SER A 198 16.65 -4.76 -17.18
C SER A 198 15.47 -4.44 -16.26
N PHE A 199 14.67 -3.44 -16.63
CA PHE A 199 13.40 -3.17 -15.98
C PHE A 199 12.28 -2.89 -16.99
N GLY A 200 11.04 -3.07 -16.55
CA GLY A 200 9.84 -2.78 -17.35
C GLY A 200 8.72 -2.21 -16.50
N ILE A 201 8.00 -1.24 -17.06
CA ILE A 201 6.88 -0.55 -16.42
C ILE A 201 5.62 -0.88 -17.24
N TYR A 202 4.75 -1.69 -16.65
CA TYR A 202 3.50 -2.10 -17.29
C TYR A 202 2.34 -1.29 -16.75
N TYR A 203 1.63 -0.61 -17.64
CA TYR A 203 0.60 0.37 -17.26
C TYR A 203 -0.69 0.22 -18.07
N GLN A 204 -1.82 0.53 -17.43
CA GLN A 204 -3.15 0.69 -18.07
C GLN A 204 -3.56 2.16 -18.18
N TYR A 205 -3.03 3.00 -17.29
CA TYR A 205 -3.24 4.46 -17.22
C TYR A 205 -1.88 5.15 -17.18
N PRO A 206 -1.79 6.46 -17.50
CA PRO A 206 -0.54 7.21 -17.43
C PRO A 206 0.27 6.84 -16.17
N PRO A 207 1.48 6.29 -16.33
CA PRO A 207 2.19 5.67 -15.23
C PRO A 207 2.70 6.74 -14.26
N SER A 208 2.41 6.58 -12.96
CA SER A 208 2.88 7.50 -11.91
C SER A 208 4.39 7.54 -11.79
N THR A 209 5.10 6.56 -12.35
CA THR A 209 6.56 6.58 -12.46
C THR A 209 7.06 7.73 -13.34
N LEU A 210 6.23 8.31 -14.21
CA LEU A 210 6.57 9.54 -14.93
C LEU A 210 6.64 10.77 -14.01
N PHE A 211 6.26 10.67 -12.73
CA PHE A 211 6.56 11.73 -11.77
C PHE A 211 8.05 11.80 -11.43
N TYR A 212 8.87 10.79 -11.73
CA TYR A 212 10.32 10.89 -11.63
C TYR A 212 10.91 11.54 -12.87
N ARG A 213 11.78 12.55 -12.69
CA ARG A 213 12.43 13.25 -13.80
C ARG A 213 13.29 12.30 -14.64
N SER A 214 13.96 11.34 -14.00
CA SER A 214 14.84 10.39 -14.68
C SER A 214 14.10 9.48 -15.67
N LEU A 215 12.88 9.09 -15.35
CA LEU A 215 12.05 8.19 -16.18
C LEU A 215 11.40 8.89 -17.39
N ARG A 216 11.61 10.19 -17.55
CA ARG A 216 11.17 10.97 -18.74
C ARG A 216 12.24 11.04 -19.83
N LYS A 217 13.43 10.48 -19.59
CA LYS A 217 14.52 10.45 -20.59
C LYS A 217 14.13 9.52 -21.74
N LEU A 218 14.38 9.96 -22.98
CA LEU A 218 14.04 9.19 -24.19
C LEU A 218 14.62 7.77 -24.21
N LYS A 219 15.78 7.56 -23.59
CA LYS A 219 16.41 6.23 -23.49
C LYS A 219 15.55 5.17 -22.79
N TYR A 220 14.54 5.56 -22.01
CA TYR A 220 13.66 4.64 -21.30
C TYR A 220 12.31 4.42 -21.98
N ILE A 221 12.08 5.00 -23.17
CA ILE A 221 10.77 4.91 -23.84
C ILE A 221 10.36 3.45 -24.09
N ASP A 222 11.31 2.60 -24.44
CA ASP A 222 11.10 1.18 -24.71
C ASP A 222 10.88 0.33 -23.44
N ASN A 223 11.06 0.90 -22.24
CA ASN A 223 10.79 0.24 -20.96
C ASN A 223 9.32 0.41 -20.52
N PHE A 224 8.53 1.21 -21.21
CA PHE A 224 7.11 1.42 -20.93
C PHE A 224 6.24 0.56 -21.83
N HIS A 225 5.38 -0.26 -21.22
CA HIS A 225 4.60 -1.28 -21.92
C HIS A 225 3.12 -1.21 -21.56
N GLN A 226 2.25 -1.42 -22.55
CA GLN A 226 0.81 -1.52 -22.32
C GLN A 226 0.52 -2.84 -21.63
N PHE A 227 -0.12 -2.78 -20.45
CA PHE A 227 -0.31 -3.97 -19.63
C PHE A 227 -1.12 -5.06 -20.35
N ASP A 228 -2.25 -4.70 -20.97
CA ASP A 228 -3.19 -5.68 -21.54
C ASP A 228 -2.60 -6.45 -22.74
N LEU A 229 -1.65 -5.85 -23.44
CA LEU A 229 -1.02 -6.41 -24.65
C LEU A 229 0.33 -7.08 -24.33
N ASP A 230 1.21 -6.33 -23.67
CA ASP A 230 2.62 -6.69 -23.60
C ASP A 230 2.92 -7.59 -22.41
N PHE A 231 2.26 -7.38 -21.26
CA PHE A 231 2.58 -8.14 -20.05
C PHE A 231 2.32 -9.63 -20.24
N LYS A 232 1.12 -10.01 -20.70
CA LYS A 232 0.76 -11.41 -20.94
C LYS A 232 1.67 -12.05 -22.00
N ARG A 233 2.00 -11.30 -23.05
CA ARG A 233 2.92 -11.74 -24.10
C ARG A 233 4.32 -12.00 -23.54
N HIS A 234 4.88 -11.04 -22.79
CA HIS A 234 6.21 -11.17 -22.20
C HIS A 234 6.28 -12.30 -21.16
N CYS A 235 5.20 -12.51 -20.37
CA CYS A 235 5.09 -13.69 -19.50
C CYS A 235 5.15 -14.99 -20.30
N LYS A 236 4.33 -15.12 -21.36
CA LYS A 236 4.24 -16.34 -22.18
C LYS A 236 5.55 -16.64 -22.91
N GLU A 237 6.26 -15.62 -23.35
CA GLU A 237 7.52 -15.74 -24.09
C GLU A 237 8.76 -15.83 -23.19
N GLY A 238 8.61 -15.71 -21.86
CA GLY A 238 9.74 -15.69 -20.93
C GLY A 238 10.63 -14.45 -21.08
N LYS A 239 10.06 -13.33 -21.53
CA LYS A 239 10.76 -12.06 -21.82
C LYS A 239 10.54 -10.97 -20.76
N LEU A 240 10.07 -11.35 -19.57
CA LEU A 240 9.93 -10.36 -18.49
C LEU A 240 11.32 -9.82 -18.09
N PRO A 241 11.48 -8.50 -17.94
CA PRO A 241 12.72 -7.92 -17.43
C PRO A 241 12.97 -8.31 -15.97
N ASN A 242 14.18 -8.04 -15.47
CA ASN A 242 14.58 -8.43 -14.12
C ASN A 242 13.72 -7.76 -13.04
N TYR A 243 13.26 -6.53 -13.27
CA TYR A 243 12.33 -5.83 -12.39
C TYR A 243 11.13 -5.31 -13.17
N CYS A 244 9.93 -5.73 -12.78
CA CYS A 244 8.67 -5.29 -13.38
C CYS A 244 7.83 -4.58 -12.34
N CYS A 245 7.32 -3.39 -12.65
CA CYS A 245 6.27 -2.75 -11.86
C CYS A 245 4.95 -2.75 -12.63
N ARG A 246 3.87 -3.12 -11.94
CA ARG A 246 2.50 -3.10 -12.44
C ARG A 246 1.60 -2.29 -11.50
N ARG A 247 0.77 -1.44 -12.10
CA ARG A 247 -0.40 -0.85 -11.43
C ARG A 247 -1.67 -1.59 -11.86
N THR A 248 -2.54 -1.90 -10.91
CA THR A 248 -3.91 -2.37 -11.20
C THR A 248 -4.97 -1.41 -10.69
N LYS A 249 -6.11 -1.39 -11.38
CA LYS A 249 -7.38 -0.97 -10.79
C LYS A 249 -7.82 -1.96 -9.72
N VAL A 250 -8.67 -1.51 -8.79
CA VAL A 250 -9.52 -2.34 -7.92
C VAL A 250 -10.04 -3.55 -8.70
N PHE A 251 -9.82 -4.74 -8.13
CA PHE A 251 -10.14 -6.04 -8.74
C PHE A 251 -11.57 -6.08 -9.30
N ARG A 252 -11.70 -6.23 -10.62
CA ARG A 252 -12.94 -6.67 -11.28
C ARG A 252 -12.84 -8.06 -11.90
N ASP A 253 -11.65 -8.61 -12.10
CA ASP A 253 -11.49 -9.92 -12.75
C ASP A 253 -10.62 -10.92 -11.99
N LYS A 254 -11.12 -12.15 -11.97
CA LYS A 254 -10.61 -13.34 -11.30
C LYS A 254 -9.61 -14.07 -12.20
N THR A 255 -8.35 -13.65 -12.34
CA THR A 255 -7.32 -14.62 -12.79
C THR A 255 -5.86 -14.19 -12.61
N GLN A 256 -5.08 -15.18 -12.17
CA GLN A 256 -3.63 -15.39 -12.29
C GLN A 256 -2.68 -14.47 -11.52
N PHE A 257 -2.08 -15.03 -10.46
CA PHE A 257 -0.81 -14.58 -9.90
C PHE A 257 0.01 -15.81 -9.46
N LEU A 258 1.19 -15.99 -10.04
CA LEU A 258 2.25 -16.84 -9.49
C LEU A 258 3.41 -15.91 -9.10
N GLY A 259 3.89 -16.00 -7.87
CA GLY A 259 5.15 -15.39 -7.42
C GLY A 259 5.17 -13.85 -7.41
N MET A 260 4.20 -13.21 -6.76
CA MET A 260 4.03 -11.76 -6.81
C MET A 260 4.17 -11.11 -5.44
N MET A 261 5.07 -10.13 -5.31
CA MET A 261 5.14 -9.27 -4.13
C MET A 261 4.05 -8.20 -4.27
N ILE A 262 3.00 -8.32 -3.46
CA ILE A 262 1.93 -7.34 -3.38
C ILE A 262 2.36 -6.24 -2.41
N ILE A 263 2.60 -5.03 -2.93
CA ILE A 263 2.91 -3.86 -2.10
C ILE A 263 1.67 -2.97 -2.02
N ARG A 264 1.19 -2.74 -0.79
CA ARG A 264 0.06 -1.86 -0.52
C ARG A 264 0.53 -0.51 -0.01
N HIS A 265 -0.04 0.56 -0.57
CA HIS A 265 0.43 1.93 -0.41
C HIS A 265 -0.37 2.76 0.59
N THR A 266 -1.49 2.24 1.06
CA THR A 266 -2.35 2.94 2.02
C THR A 266 -2.32 2.14 3.30
N ILE A 267 -1.53 2.70 4.21
CA ILE A 267 -1.39 2.42 5.64
C ILE A 267 -2.03 1.11 6.10
N SER A 268 -1.16 0.15 6.43
CA SER A 268 -1.51 -1.02 7.22
C SER A 268 -1.82 -0.58 8.65
N LEU A 269 -2.93 0.13 8.83
CA LEU A 269 -3.48 0.40 10.13
C LEU A 269 -4.18 -0.87 10.60
N LYS A 270 -3.72 -1.39 11.73
CA LYS A 270 -4.42 -2.42 12.47
C LYS A 270 -5.30 -1.72 13.49
N ALA A 271 -6.53 -2.16 13.67
CA ALA A 271 -7.41 -1.65 14.74
C ALA A 271 -6.96 -2.13 16.15
N LYS A 272 -5.69 -2.50 16.32
CA LYS A 272 -5.11 -3.08 17.53
C LYS A 272 -3.79 -2.40 17.87
N ASN A 273 -3.53 -2.28 19.17
CA ASN A 273 -2.21 -1.96 19.69
C ASN A 273 -1.19 -3.03 19.26
N LEU A 274 0.02 -2.57 18.90
CA LEU A 274 1.15 -3.41 18.46
C LEU A 274 1.78 -4.22 19.60
#